data_AF-A0A0Q9YIM9-F1
#
_entry.id   AF-A0A0Q9YIM9-F1
#
_cell.length_a   1.000
_cell.length_b   1.000
_cell.length_c   1.000
_cell.angle_alpha   90.00
_cell.angle_beta   90.00
_cell.angle_gamma   90.00
#
_symmetry.space_group_name_H-M   'P 1'
#
loop_
_entity.id
_entity.type
_entity.pdbx_description
1 polymer ?
#
loop_
_entity_poly.entity_id
_entity_poly.type
_entity_poly.pdbx_seq_one_letter_code
_entity_poly.pdbx_strand_id
1 'polypeptide(L)'
;MELTLFDFDFSQEAKTEEELEKSFRELQEWHKERRLPYKLRLQNLPSHLRMDIERFKEKGWIIFDRLTNESTFEIADEKLLHYTVEELISNYRENMESLLQRKDVCWYKYVLNLRNFHGPIRYKDKETKDEYYRQKDRITKEVALRLGLEHFRNIPSSRGMKMSHLDSTWQKEHVLPLITKHALPIMDIDEMEQFFKEHVFFCGSCGRWDWNTKGVPPRVDIKGFIPTEFDLACLCQAKDEKTVKEIFDYMGCSMSSGVKEGKILLFPEGWSKEKYYESLTEKDKQILEEDRLRLERLHGREINISFF
;
A
#
# COMPACT_ATOMS: atom_id res chain seq x y z
N MET A 1 -28.13 -28.91 5.34
CA MET A 1 -29.25 -29.51 4.61
C MET A 1 -28.70 -30.81 4.05
N GLU A 2 -29.13 -31.95 4.60
CA GLU A 2 -28.69 -33.27 4.12
C GLU A 2 -29.30 -33.52 2.73
N LEU A 3 -28.48 -33.94 1.77
CA LEU A 3 -28.94 -34.37 0.46
C LEU A 3 -29.66 -35.70 0.62
N THR A 4 -30.87 -35.80 0.07
CA THR A 4 -31.66 -37.04 0.08
C THR A 4 -31.62 -37.71 -1.29
N LEU A 5 -31.92 -39.01 -1.34
CA LEU A 5 -32.04 -39.77 -2.60
C LEU A 5 -33.05 -39.18 -3.60
N PHE A 6 -33.94 -38.30 -3.14
CA PHE A 6 -34.95 -37.63 -3.97
C PHE A 6 -34.46 -36.33 -4.62
N ASP A 7 -33.27 -35.85 -4.25
CA ASP A 7 -32.61 -34.71 -4.91
C ASP A 7 -31.89 -35.14 -6.20
N PHE A 8 -31.82 -36.44 -6.48
CA PHE A 8 -31.17 -37.02 -7.65
C PHE A 8 -32.22 -37.62 -8.60
N ASP A 9 -32.33 -37.05 -9.79
CA ASP A 9 -33.13 -37.62 -10.87
C ASP A 9 -32.31 -38.71 -11.59
N PHE A 10 -32.50 -39.97 -11.17
CA PHE A 10 -31.88 -41.15 -11.79
C PHE A 10 -32.48 -41.50 -13.16
N SER A 11 -33.46 -40.73 -13.66
CA SER A 11 -34.04 -40.92 -14.99
C SER A 11 -33.28 -40.19 -16.10
N GLN A 12 -32.33 -39.32 -15.75
CA GLN A 12 -31.48 -38.65 -16.74
C GLN A 12 -30.32 -39.55 -17.15
N GLU A 13 -30.20 -39.80 -18.46
CA GLU A 13 -29.01 -40.41 -19.04
C GLU A 13 -27.77 -39.65 -18.57
N ALA A 14 -26.69 -40.38 -18.30
CA ALA A 14 -25.44 -39.75 -17.89
C ALA A 14 -25.02 -38.73 -18.95
N LYS A 15 -24.83 -37.46 -18.54
CA LYS A 15 -24.35 -36.39 -19.43
C LYS A 15 -23.19 -36.90 -20.29
N THR A 16 -23.25 -36.60 -21.57
CA THR A 16 -22.14 -36.80 -22.51
C THR A 16 -20.90 -36.05 -22.01
N GLU A 17 -19.73 -36.40 -22.56
CA GLU A 17 -18.48 -35.72 -22.20
C GLU A 17 -18.57 -34.20 -22.46
N GLU A 18 -19.15 -33.80 -23.61
CA GLU A 18 -19.35 -32.39 -23.98
C GLU A 18 -20.26 -31.64 -22.99
N GLU A 19 -21.35 -32.29 -22.54
CA GLU A 19 -22.26 -31.70 -21.53
C GLU A 19 -21.60 -31.59 -20.15
N LEU A 20 -20.74 -32.55 -19.80
CA LEU A 20 -19.97 -32.51 -18.55
C LEU A 20 -18.91 -31.39 -18.58
N GLU A 21 -18.20 -31.23 -19.70
CA GLU A 21 -17.25 -30.14 -19.91
C GLU A 21 -17.95 -28.77 -19.84
N LYS A 22 -19.13 -28.64 -20.45
CA LYS A 22 -19.95 -27.42 -20.36
C LYS A 22 -20.37 -27.13 -18.91
N SER A 23 -20.76 -28.15 -18.16
CA SER A 23 -21.14 -28.02 -16.74
C SER A 23 -19.93 -27.62 -15.89
N PHE A 24 -18.76 -28.19 -16.17
CA PHE A 24 -17.52 -27.80 -15.50
C PHE A 24 -17.09 -26.37 -15.85
N ARG A 25 -17.29 -25.94 -17.10
CA ARG A 25 -17.05 -24.55 -17.50
C ARG A 25 -17.94 -23.58 -16.72
N GLU A 26 -19.21 -23.94 -16.51
CA GLU A 26 -20.11 -23.15 -15.67
C GLU A 26 -19.62 -23.06 -14.21
N LEU A 27 -19.09 -24.15 -13.65
CA LEU A 27 -18.45 -24.14 -12.33
C LEU A 27 -17.24 -23.20 -12.29
N GLN A 28 -16.39 -23.22 -13.33
CA GLN A 28 -15.23 -22.34 -13.45
C GLN A 28 -15.64 -20.85 -13.49
N GLU A 29 -16.65 -20.51 -14.30
CA GLU A 29 -17.17 -19.13 -14.38
C GLU A 29 -17.80 -18.70 -13.04
N TRP A 30 -18.62 -19.55 -12.43
CA TRP A 30 -19.23 -19.30 -11.12
C TRP A 30 -18.18 -19.11 -10.01
N HIS A 31 -17.08 -19.87 -10.07
CA HIS A 31 -15.94 -19.74 -9.17
C HIS A 31 -15.19 -18.43 -9.38
N LYS A 32 -14.99 -18.06 -10.64
CA LYS A 32 -14.37 -16.80 -11.05
C LYS A 32 -15.21 -15.61 -10.58
N GLU A 33 -16.51 -15.57 -10.78
CA GLU A 33 -17.39 -14.50 -10.28
C GLU A 33 -17.25 -14.25 -8.77
N ARG A 34 -16.92 -15.30 -8.01
CA ARG A 34 -16.70 -15.26 -6.54
C ARG A 34 -15.28 -14.92 -6.13
N ARG A 35 -14.44 -14.49 -7.07
CA ARG A 35 -13.04 -14.11 -6.87
C ARG A 35 -12.14 -15.29 -6.52
N LEU A 36 -12.40 -16.46 -7.11
CA LEU A 36 -11.54 -17.64 -7.06
C LEU A 36 -11.09 -18.07 -5.63
N PRO A 37 -12.00 -18.21 -4.64
CA PRO A 37 -11.60 -18.64 -3.31
C PRO A 37 -10.94 -20.03 -3.36
N TYR A 38 -9.91 -20.24 -2.54
CA TYR A 38 -9.16 -21.50 -2.50
C TYR A 38 -10.05 -22.72 -2.26
N LYS A 39 -11.01 -22.60 -1.33
CA LYS A 39 -11.88 -23.69 -0.93
C LYS A 39 -13.34 -23.40 -1.24
N LEU A 40 -14.01 -24.35 -1.88
CA LEU A 40 -15.43 -24.35 -2.20
C LEU A 40 -16.15 -25.37 -1.35
N ARG A 41 -17.33 -25.00 -0.84
CA ARG A 41 -18.19 -25.92 -0.11
C ARG A 41 -19.31 -26.39 -1.00
N LEU A 42 -19.59 -27.69 -1.03
CA LEU A 42 -20.64 -28.28 -1.87
C LEU A 42 -22.01 -27.61 -1.65
N GLN A 43 -22.33 -27.33 -0.39
CA GLN A 43 -23.59 -26.67 0.00
C GLN A 43 -23.79 -25.26 -0.58
N ASN A 44 -22.73 -24.61 -1.09
CA ASN A 44 -22.78 -23.27 -1.67
C ASN A 44 -22.92 -23.31 -3.20
N LEU A 45 -22.71 -24.46 -3.83
CA LEU A 45 -22.80 -24.60 -5.27
C LEU A 45 -24.27 -24.54 -5.74
N PRO A 46 -24.52 -24.05 -6.96
CA PRO A 46 -25.78 -24.28 -7.67
C PRO A 46 -26.15 -25.77 -7.67
N SER A 47 -27.41 -26.11 -7.45
CA SER A 47 -27.87 -27.49 -7.28
C SER A 47 -27.54 -28.38 -8.47
N HIS A 48 -27.68 -27.87 -9.69
CA HIS A 48 -27.38 -28.61 -10.92
C HIS A 48 -25.89 -28.94 -11.09
N LEU A 49 -24.99 -28.09 -10.57
CA LEU A 49 -23.55 -28.38 -10.58
C LEU A 49 -23.15 -29.40 -9.51
N ARG A 50 -23.92 -29.54 -8.42
CA ARG A 50 -23.64 -30.54 -7.38
C ARG A 50 -23.76 -31.97 -7.90
N MET A 51 -24.66 -32.19 -8.85
CA MET A 51 -24.89 -33.52 -9.44
C MET A 51 -23.66 -34.04 -10.20
N ASP A 52 -22.80 -33.15 -10.70
CA ASP A 52 -21.64 -33.52 -11.51
C ASP A 52 -20.33 -33.64 -10.70
N ILE A 53 -20.36 -33.35 -9.40
CA ILE A 53 -19.15 -33.21 -8.56
C ILE A 53 -18.31 -34.48 -8.50
N GLU A 54 -18.91 -35.65 -8.29
CA GLU A 54 -18.14 -36.90 -8.25
C GLU A 54 -17.48 -37.18 -9.60
N ARG A 55 -18.15 -36.84 -10.72
CA ARG A 55 -17.56 -36.98 -12.06
C ARG A 55 -16.40 -36.00 -12.27
N PHE A 56 -16.52 -34.76 -11.78
CA PHE A 56 -15.40 -33.79 -11.82
C PHE A 56 -14.20 -34.28 -11.01
N LYS A 57 -14.44 -34.93 -9.87
CA LYS A 57 -13.41 -35.53 -9.01
C LYS A 57 -12.72 -36.71 -9.69
N GLU A 58 -13.48 -37.62 -10.29
CA GLU A 58 -12.93 -38.77 -11.05
C GLU A 58 -12.05 -38.31 -12.21
N LYS A 59 -12.40 -37.20 -12.87
CA LYS A 59 -11.62 -36.58 -13.94
C LYS A 59 -10.38 -35.81 -13.42
N GLY A 60 -10.21 -35.67 -12.11
CA GLY A 60 -9.15 -34.90 -11.50
C GLY A 60 -9.29 -33.38 -11.70
N TRP A 61 -10.47 -32.89 -12.09
CA TRP A 61 -10.70 -31.46 -12.32
C TRP A 61 -10.90 -30.68 -11.02
N ILE A 62 -11.30 -31.39 -9.96
CA ILE A 62 -11.40 -30.87 -8.60
C ILE A 62 -10.69 -31.81 -7.62
N ILE A 63 -10.23 -31.25 -6.50
CA ILE A 63 -9.47 -31.95 -5.47
C ILE A 63 -10.17 -31.72 -4.12
N PHE A 64 -10.58 -32.80 -3.46
CA PHE A 64 -11.18 -32.71 -2.13
C PHE A 64 -10.12 -32.56 -1.05
N ASP A 65 -10.43 -31.72 -0.06
CA ASP A 65 -9.58 -31.55 1.11
C ASP A 65 -9.64 -32.80 1.99
N ARG A 66 -8.50 -33.46 2.14
CA ARG A 66 -8.35 -34.69 2.94
C ARG A 66 -8.65 -34.48 4.42
N LEU A 67 -8.62 -33.23 4.91
CA LEU A 67 -8.77 -32.89 6.33
C LEU A 67 -10.20 -32.48 6.72
N THR A 68 -11.09 -32.18 5.76
CA THR A 68 -12.39 -31.54 6.05
C THR A 68 -13.63 -32.31 5.55
N ASN A 69 -13.57 -33.64 5.51
CA ASN A 69 -14.72 -34.55 5.32
C ASN A 69 -15.55 -34.32 4.05
N GLU A 70 -14.99 -34.56 2.85
CA GLU A 70 -15.70 -34.68 1.55
C GLU A 70 -16.69 -33.55 1.18
N SER A 71 -16.75 -32.47 1.95
CA SER A 71 -17.72 -31.39 1.79
C SER A 71 -17.10 -30.12 1.21
N THR A 72 -15.77 -30.11 1.16
CA THR A 72 -14.94 -28.99 0.71
C THR A 72 -13.93 -29.48 -0.33
N PHE A 73 -13.84 -28.76 -1.43
CA PHE A 73 -12.92 -29.06 -2.53
C PHE A 73 -12.33 -27.77 -3.11
N GLU A 74 -11.29 -27.91 -3.92
CA GLU A 74 -10.72 -26.87 -4.76
C GLU A 74 -10.76 -27.29 -6.23
N ILE A 75 -10.84 -26.33 -7.14
CA ILE A 75 -10.61 -26.59 -8.56
C ILE A 75 -9.09 -26.77 -8.74
N ALA A 76 -8.69 -27.82 -9.45
CA ALA A 76 -7.28 -28.08 -9.74
C ALA A 76 -6.65 -26.88 -10.46
N ASP A 77 -5.40 -26.56 -10.14
CA ASP A 77 -4.76 -25.30 -10.57
C ASP A 77 -4.73 -25.16 -12.09
N GLU A 78 -4.42 -26.24 -12.80
CA GLU A 78 -4.43 -26.31 -14.27
C GLU A 78 -5.83 -26.21 -14.89
N LYS A 79 -6.88 -26.35 -14.08
CA LYS A 79 -8.28 -26.20 -14.47
C LYS A 79 -8.89 -24.89 -13.97
N LEU A 80 -8.12 -23.98 -13.36
CA LEU A 80 -8.66 -22.70 -12.97
C LEU A 80 -8.87 -21.79 -14.18
N LEU A 81 -10.04 -21.18 -14.23
CA LEU A 81 -10.25 -20.03 -15.11
C LEU A 81 -9.74 -18.78 -14.41
N HIS A 82 -8.46 -18.49 -14.60
CA HIS A 82 -7.83 -17.31 -14.04
C HIS A 82 -8.44 -16.02 -14.62
N TYR A 83 -8.36 -14.95 -13.83
CA TYR A 83 -8.60 -13.62 -14.36
C TYR A 83 -7.45 -13.18 -15.26
N THR A 84 -7.80 -12.45 -16.33
CA THR A 84 -6.84 -11.64 -17.07
C THR A 84 -6.55 -10.34 -16.32
N VAL A 85 -5.45 -9.68 -16.66
CA VAL A 85 -5.13 -8.35 -16.14
C VAL A 85 -6.27 -7.36 -16.47
N GLU A 86 -6.77 -7.38 -17.70
CA GLU A 86 -7.82 -6.48 -18.20
C GLU A 86 -9.10 -6.59 -17.36
N GLU A 87 -9.53 -7.82 -17.03
CA GLU A 87 -10.72 -8.06 -16.20
C GLU A 87 -10.55 -7.51 -14.79
N LEU A 88 -9.39 -7.76 -14.17
CA LEU A 88 -9.09 -7.26 -12.82
C LEU A 88 -9.05 -5.73 -12.79
N ILE A 89 -8.42 -5.12 -13.80
CA ILE A 89 -8.26 -3.67 -13.91
C ILE A 89 -9.58 -2.98 -14.24
N SER A 90 -10.39 -3.55 -15.13
CA SER A 90 -11.72 -3.03 -15.45
C SER A 90 -12.60 -3.01 -14.20
N ASN A 91 -12.64 -4.12 -13.45
CA ASN A 91 -13.38 -4.21 -12.19
C ASN A 91 -12.87 -3.19 -11.16
N TYR A 92 -11.55 -3.04 -11.00
CA TYR A 92 -10.98 -2.06 -10.08
C TYR A 92 -11.35 -0.62 -10.48
N ARG A 93 -11.25 -0.29 -11.77
CA ARG A 93 -11.62 1.02 -12.31
C ARG A 93 -13.10 1.33 -12.09
N GLU A 94 -13.99 0.39 -12.39
CA GLU A 94 -15.43 0.53 -12.16
C GLU A 94 -15.76 0.79 -10.69
N ASN A 95 -15.13 0.04 -9.77
CA ASN A 95 -15.32 0.27 -8.34
C ASN A 95 -14.82 1.65 -7.90
N MET A 96 -13.68 2.11 -8.44
CA MET A 96 -13.16 3.45 -8.18
C MET A 96 -14.09 4.54 -8.70
N GLU A 97 -14.60 4.43 -9.93
CA GLU A 97 -15.55 5.39 -10.49
C GLU A 97 -16.85 5.43 -9.68
N SER A 98 -17.35 4.27 -9.27
CA SER A 98 -18.53 4.17 -8.39
C SER A 98 -18.32 4.89 -7.05
N LEU A 99 -17.12 4.79 -6.46
CA LEU A 99 -16.78 5.55 -5.26
C LEU A 99 -16.74 7.06 -5.52
N LEU A 100 -16.21 7.50 -6.66
CA LEU A 100 -16.12 8.93 -7.01
C LEU A 100 -17.48 9.59 -7.26
N GLN A 101 -18.52 8.83 -7.58
CA GLN A 101 -19.88 9.35 -7.70
C GLN A 101 -20.52 9.70 -6.35
N ARG A 102 -19.92 9.25 -5.23
CA ARG A 102 -20.43 9.53 -3.88
C ARG A 102 -20.08 10.95 -3.46
N LYS A 103 -21.07 11.70 -2.99
CA LYS A 103 -20.88 13.04 -2.42
C LYS A 103 -20.02 13.04 -1.15
N ASP A 104 -20.05 11.93 -0.39
CA ASP A 104 -19.34 11.75 0.88
C ASP A 104 -18.04 10.95 0.72
N VAL A 105 -17.52 10.80 -0.50
CA VAL A 105 -16.32 10.00 -0.73
C VAL A 105 -15.20 10.49 0.18
N CYS A 106 -14.48 9.55 0.76
CA CYS A 106 -13.49 9.75 1.78
C CYS A 106 -12.30 8.85 1.45
N TRP A 107 -11.12 9.46 1.32
CA TRP A 107 -9.91 8.77 0.89
C TRP A 107 -9.61 7.56 1.79
N TYR A 108 -9.39 7.80 3.08
CA TYR A 108 -8.98 6.75 4.02
C TYR A 108 -10.07 5.70 4.28
N LYS A 109 -11.34 6.09 4.26
CA LYS A 109 -12.45 5.17 4.57
C LYS A 109 -12.88 4.31 3.38
N TYR A 110 -12.86 4.85 2.17
CA TYR A 110 -13.41 4.12 1.01
C TYR A 110 -12.34 3.78 -0.01
N VAL A 111 -11.57 4.77 -0.48
CA VAL A 111 -10.57 4.57 -1.53
C VAL A 111 -9.42 3.69 -1.04
N LEU A 112 -8.84 4.01 0.12
CA LEU A 112 -7.74 3.25 0.70
C LEU A 112 -8.16 1.81 1.05
N ASN A 113 -9.40 1.62 1.49
CA ASN A 113 -9.95 0.28 1.77
C ASN A 113 -10.09 -0.57 0.50
N LEU A 114 -10.57 0.02 -0.60
CA LEU A 114 -10.60 -0.65 -1.90
C LEU A 114 -9.19 -0.94 -2.42
N ARG A 115 -8.29 0.03 -2.30
CA ARG A 115 -6.87 -0.09 -2.68
C ARG A 115 -6.16 -1.18 -1.87
N ASN A 116 -6.42 -1.32 -0.58
CA ASN A 116 -5.80 -2.34 0.26
C ASN A 116 -6.56 -3.67 0.26
N PHE A 117 -7.65 -3.80 -0.52
CA PHE A 117 -8.35 -5.06 -0.63
C PHE A 117 -7.48 -6.08 -1.36
N HIS A 118 -7.05 -7.11 -0.62
CA HIS A 118 -6.27 -8.24 -1.11
C HIS A 118 -7.11 -9.53 -1.09
N GLY A 119 -8.36 -9.47 -1.58
CA GLY A 119 -9.20 -10.67 -1.68
C GLY A 119 -8.46 -11.86 -2.34
N PRO A 120 -8.95 -13.10 -2.17
CA PRO A 120 -8.24 -14.33 -2.52
C PRO A 120 -8.16 -14.54 -4.05
N ILE A 121 -7.53 -13.61 -4.78
CA ILE A 121 -7.34 -13.69 -6.22
C ILE A 121 -6.18 -14.67 -6.47
N ARG A 122 -6.50 -15.78 -7.12
CA ARG A 122 -5.52 -16.75 -7.59
C ARG A 122 -5.01 -16.33 -8.97
N TYR A 123 -3.86 -15.65 -8.99
CA TYR A 123 -3.21 -15.24 -10.23
C TYR A 123 -2.65 -16.45 -10.98
N LYS A 124 -2.66 -16.38 -12.31
CA LYS A 124 -2.06 -17.40 -13.17
C LYS A 124 -0.55 -17.57 -12.90
N ASP A 125 0.13 -16.44 -12.76
CA ASP A 125 1.58 -16.36 -12.59
C ASP A 125 1.98 -15.03 -11.91
N LYS A 126 3.27 -14.89 -11.60
CA LYS A 126 3.82 -13.69 -10.97
C LYS A 126 3.73 -12.47 -11.91
N GLU A 127 3.94 -12.66 -13.20
CA GLU A 127 3.90 -11.56 -14.18
C GLU A 127 2.51 -10.91 -14.25
N THR A 128 1.46 -11.72 -14.32
CA THR A 128 0.06 -11.27 -14.26
C THR A 128 -0.23 -10.49 -12.99
N LYS A 129 0.27 -10.98 -11.84
CA LYS A 129 0.12 -10.31 -10.55
C LYS A 129 0.82 -8.95 -10.56
N ASP A 130 2.10 -8.92 -10.92
CA ASP A 130 2.92 -7.71 -10.89
C ASP A 130 2.35 -6.64 -11.85
N GLU A 131 1.90 -7.06 -13.03
CA GLU A 131 1.23 -6.21 -14.01
C GLU A 131 -0.09 -5.61 -13.47
N TYR A 132 -0.94 -6.44 -12.85
CA TYR A 132 -2.16 -5.97 -12.20
C TYR A 132 -1.86 -4.91 -11.14
N TYR A 133 -0.89 -5.15 -10.24
CA TYR A 133 -0.56 -4.16 -9.21
C TYR A 133 0.02 -2.88 -9.78
N ARG A 134 0.83 -2.95 -10.85
CA ARG A 134 1.34 -1.77 -11.56
C ARG A 134 0.22 -0.91 -12.14
N GLN A 135 -0.76 -1.52 -12.81
CA GLN A 135 -1.89 -0.76 -13.37
C GLN A 135 -2.86 -0.26 -12.29
N LYS A 136 -3.07 -1.06 -11.24
CA LYS A 136 -3.87 -0.67 -10.08
C LYS A 136 -3.29 0.56 -9.37
N ASP A 137 -1.96 0.62 -9.23
CA ASP A 137 -1.25 1.80 -8.69
C ASP A 137 -1.53 3.05 -9.53
N ARG A 138 -1.38 2.95 -10.86
CA ARG A 138 -1.69 4.06 -11.78
C ARG A 138 -3.13 4.58 -11.64
N ILE A 139 -4.11 3.68 -11.63
CA ILE A 139 -5.53 4.08 -11.43
C ILE A 139 -5.72 4.74 -10.06
N THR A 140 -5.06 4.25 -9.02
CA THR A 140 -5.14 4.84 -7.68
C THR A 140 -4.60 6.28 -7.68
N LYS A 141 -3.48 6.53 -8.36
CA LYS A 141 -2.90 7.86 -8.55
C LYS A 141 -3.81 8.78 -9.37
N GLU A 142 -4.42 8.27 -10.45
CA GLU A 142 -5.41 9.01 -11.25
C GLU A 142 -6.60 9.46 -10.38
N VAL A 143 -7.14 8.54 -9.57
CA VAL A 143 -8.24 8.83 -8.62
C VAL A 143 -7.80 9.84 -7.56
N ALA A 144 -6.58 9.70 -7.03
CA ALA A 144 -6.01 10.63 -6.07
C ALA A 144 -5.91 12.04 -6.64
N LEU A 145 -5.43 12.20 -7.88
CA LEU A 145 -5.34 13.48 -8.59
C LEU A 145 -6.70 14.11 -8.83
N ARG A 146 -7.72 13.31 -9.19
CA ARG A 146 -9.09 13.79 -9.38
C ARG A 146 -9.73 14.31 -8.09
N LEU A 147 -9.44 13.69 -6.95
CA LEU A 147 -9.88 14.19 -5.65
C LEU A 147 -9.05 15.40 -5.22
N GLY A 148 -7.74 15.19 -5.08
CA GLY A 148 -6.74 16.23 -4.89
C GLY A 148 -6.97 17.16 -3.71
N LEU A 149 -6.38 18.35 -3.82
CA LEU A 149 -6.34 19.37 -2.78
C LEU A 149 -7.71 19.97 -2.47
N GLU A 150 -8.58 20.11 -3.46
CA GLU A 150 -9.95 20.58 -3.24
C GLU A 150 -10.71 19.61 -2.33
N HIS A 151 -10.62 18.31 -2.62
CA HIS A 151 -11.23 17.28 -1.79
C HIS A 151 -10.64 17.25 -0.38
N PHE A 152 -9.31 17.37 -0.25
CA PHE A 152 -8.63 17.48 1.04
C PHE A 152 -9.21 18.63 1.89
N ARG A 153 -9.45 19.80 1.28
CA ARG A 153 -10.02 20.96 1.97
C ARG A 153 -11.50 20.79 2.30
N ASN A 154 -12.29 20.22 1.39
CA ASN A 154 -13.75 20.17 1.53
C ASN A 154 -14.24 18.98 2.37
N ILE A 155 -13.47 17.89 2.45
CA ILE A 155 -13.83 16.67 3.18
C ILE A 155 -12.79 16.40 4.28
N PRO A 156 -12.98 16.94 5.50
CA PRO A 156 -12.00 16.82 6.59
C PRO A 156 -11.62 15.38 6.95
N SER A 157 -12.55 14.43 6.83
CA SER A 157 -12.27 13.00 7.08
C SER A 157 -11.27 12.41 6.09
N SER A 158 -11.13 12.99 4.90
CA SER A 158 -10.13 12.58 3.89
C SER A 158 -8.73 13.05 4.24
N ARG A 159 -8.56 14.00 5.17
CA ARG A 159 -7.24 14.44 5.65
C ARG A 159 -6.59 13.42 6.57
N GLY A 160 -7.40 12.58 7.24
CA GLY A 160 -6.90 11.67 8.26
C GLY A 160 -6.70 12.39 9.60
N MET A 161 -5.88 11.80 10.47
CA MET A 161 -5.58 12.37 11.78
C MET A 161 -4.43 13.35 11.67
N LYS A 162 -4.46 14.42 12.48
CA LYS A 162 -3.35 15.37 12.53
C LYS A 162 -2.09 14.67 13.03
N MET A 163 -1.05 14.65 12.21
CA MET A 163 0.25 14.08 12.51
C MET A 163 1.26 15.20 12.71
N SER A 164 1.92 15.25 13.87
CA SER A 164 2.88 16.31 14.16
C SER A 164 4.28 15.89 13.71
N HIS A 165 4.47 15.78 12.39
CA HIS A 165 5.74 15.33 11.80
C HIS A 165 6.87 16.34 11.98
N LEU A 166 6.54 17.64 12.03
CA LEU A 166 7.47 18.72 12.31
C LEU A 166 7.00 19.41 13.60
N ASP A 167 7.48 18.93 14.74
CA ASP A 167 6.99 19.30 16.06
C ASP A 167 7.61 20.61 16.58
N SER A 168 8.92 20.78 16.37
CA SER A 168 9.68 21.91 16.93
C SER A 168 9.54 23.19 16.12
N THR A 169 9.80 24.33 16.76
CA THR A 169 9.80 25.64 16.08
C THR A 169 10.87 25.66 15.01
N TRP A 170 12.08 25.18 15.33
CA TRP A 170 13.16 25.04 14.38
C TRP A 170 12.77 24.21 13.13
N GLN A 171 12.08 23.07 13.31
CA GLN A 171 11.64 22.25 12.18
C GLN A 171 10.65 23.01 11.27
N LYS A 172 9.74 23.77 11.86
CA LYS A 172 8.78 24.60 11.10
C LYS A 172 9.46 25.76 10.37
N GLU A 173 10.50 26.35 10.96
CA GLU A 173 11.22 27.49 10.38
C GLU A 173 12.25 27.10 9.32
N HIS A 174 12.80 25.88 9.40
CA HIS A 174 13.94 25.48 8.54
C HIS A 174 13.64 24.29 7.62
N VAL A 175 12.89 23.30 8.10
CA VAL A 175 12.66 22.06 7.33
C VAL A 175 11.46 22.20 6.41
N LEU A 176 10.39 22.83 6.89
CA LEU A 176 9.19 23.05 6.07
C LEU A 176 9.47 23.93 4.83
N PRO A 177 10.23 25.05 4.92
CA PRO A 177 10.61 25.80 3.73
C PRO A 177 11.49 24.99 2.76
N LEU A 178 12.38 24.15 3.28
CA LEU A 178 13.17 23.23 2.46
C LEU A 178 12.27 22.25 1.69
N ILE A 179 11.35 21.58 2.38
CA ILE A 179 10.37 20.68 1.76
C ILE A 179 9.59 21.43 0.68
N THR A 180 9.08 22.62 1.02
CA THR A 180 8.27 23.45 0.13
C THR A 180 9.03 23.85 -1.12
N LYS A 181 10.29 24.28 -0.98
CA LYS A 181 11.18 24.64 -2.08
C LYS A 181 11.35 23.50 -3.09
N HIS A 182 11.42 22.26 -2.61
CA HIS A 182 11.60 21.10 -3.48
C HIS A 182 10.29 20.51 -4.00
N ALA A 183 9.21 20.55 -3.21
CA ALA A 183 7.93 19.95 -3.59
C ALA A 183 7.12 20.86 -4.54
N LEU A 184 7.07 22.18 -4.31
CA LEU A 184 6.23 23.09 -5.11
C LEU A 184 6.48 23.05 -6.63
N PRO A 185 7.72 22.89 -7.12
CA PRO A 185 7.96 22.82 -8.57
C PRO A 185 7.46 21.51 -9.21
N ILE A 186 7.19 20.47 -8.42
CA ILE A 186 6.86 19.14 -8.93
C ILE A 186 5.34 19.03 -9.11
N MET A 187 4.89 18.97 -10.36
CA MET A 187 3.47 18.85 -10.71
C MET A 187 3.05 17.43 -11.09
N ASP A 188 4.01 16.58 -11.44
CA ASP A 188 3.77 15.18 -11.78
C ASP A 188 3.81 14.30 -10.52
N ILE A 189 2.83 13.41 -10.39
CA ILE A 189 2.68 12.58 -9.19
C ILE A 189 3.76 11.51 -9.07
N ASP A 190 4.24 10.97 -10.19
CA ASP A 190 5.29 9.95 -10.20
C ASP A 190 6.65 10.59 -9.89
N GLU A 191 6.90 11.80 -10.40
CA GLU A 191 8.08 12.61 -10.02
C GLU A 191 8.06 12.96 -8.53
N MET A 192 6.90 13.35 -7.99
CA MET A 192 6.75 13.66 -6.55
C MET A 192 6.97 12.41 -5.69
N GLU A 193 6.41 11.26 -6.11
CA GLU A 193 6.63 9.98 -5.43
C GLU A 193 8.12 9.63 -5.42
N GLN A 194 8.78 9.76 -6.58
CA GLN A 194 10.20 9.45 -6.72
C GLN A 194 11.06 10.38 -5.86
N PHE A 195 10.72 11.68 -5.80
CA PHE A 195 11.39 12.64 -4.92
C PHE A 195 11.38 12.15 -3.46
N PHE A 196 10.23 11.77 -2.89
CA PHE A 196 10.18 11.25 -1.51
C PHE A 196 10.80 9.85 -1.36
N LYS A 197 10.84 9.04 -2.42
CA LYS A 197 11.57 7.76 -2.43
C LYS A 197 13.09 7.95 -2.47
N GLU A 198 13.62 9.04 -2.96
CA GLU A 198 15.07 9.26 -3.03
C GLU A 198 15.57 10.13 -1.88
N HIS A 199 14.75 11.05 -1.39
CA HIS A 199 15.21 12.09 -0.47
C HIS A 199 14.84 11.81 0.99
N VAL A 200 15.72 12.26 1.88
CA VAL A 200 15.51 12.35 3.32
C VAL A 200 15.91 13.74 3.78
N PHE A 201 15.31 14.21 4.87
CA PHE A 201 15.44 15.59 5.34
C PHE A 201 16.19 15.63 6.66
N PHE A 202 17.17 16.52 6.76
CA PHE A 202 17.79 16.86 8.03
C PHE A 202 16.80 17.66 8.88
N CYS A 203 16.32 17.09 9.97
CA CYS A 203 15.25 17.64 10.80
C CYS A 203 15.72 18.21 12.13
N GLY A 204 17.01 18.43 12.31
CA GLY A 204 17.55 18.94 13.56
C GLY A 204 17.45 17.87 14.65
N SER A 205 16.63 18.04 15.68
CA SER A 205 16.52 17.09 16.79
C SER A 205 15.30 16.17 16.72
N CYS A 206 15.41 15.03 17.41
CA CYS A 206 14.29 14.13 17.63
C CYS A 206 13.29 14.73 18.65
N GLY A 207 12.00 14.55 18.37
CA GLY A 207 10.89 14.90 19.27
C GLY A 207 10.74 16.41 19.53
N ARG A 208 10.32 16.76 20.76
CA ARG A 208 10.04 18.15 21.19
C ARG A 208 11.28 18.94 21.61
N TRP A 209 12.47 18.47 21.26
CA TRP A 209 13.68 19.27 21.45
C TRP A 209 13.68 20.38 20.40
N ASP A 210 13.94 21.61 20.83
CA ASP A 210 13.87 22.79 19.96
C ASP A 210 15.22 23.51 20.01
N TRP A 211 15.91 23.51 18.88
CA TRP A 211 17.27 24.04 18.76
C TRP A 211 17.33 25.53 19.08
N ASN A 212 16.25 26.26 18.76
CA ASN A 212 16.16 27.69 19.03
C ASN A 212 16.26 28.01 20.54
N THR A 213 15.87 27.07 21.40
CA THR A 213 15.84 27.29 22.87
C THR A 213 16.85 26.44 23.64
N LYS A 214 17.20 25.26 23.13
CA LYS A 214 18.02 24.27 23.85
C LYS A 214 19.40 24.07 23.24
N GLY A 215 19.71 24.73 22.13
CA GLY A 215 20.95 24.52 21.38
C GLY A 215 20.95 23.23 20.57
N VAL A 216 22.04 23.02 19.83
CA VAL A 216 22.25 21.86 18.96
C VAL A 216 22.55 20.63 19.82
N PRO A 217 21.73 19.57 19.79
CA PRO A 217 22.03 18.33 20.49
C PRO A 217 23.06 17.50 19.74
N PRO A 218 23.75 16.58 20.44
CA PRO A 218 24.67 15.62 19.81
C PRO A 218 24.01 14.69 18.79
N ARG A 219 22.70 14.43 18.92
CA ARG A 219 21.97 13.49 18.05
C ARG A 219 20.95 14.24 17.21
N VAL A 220 21.04 14.03 15.91
CA VAL A 220 20.11 14.60 14.94
C VAL A 220 18.99 13.63 14.58
N ASP A 221 17.91 14.18 14.05
CA ASP A 221 16.82 13.44 13.46
C ASP A 221 16.84 13.64 11.95
N ILE A 222 16.75 12.53 11.22
CA ILE A 222 16.68 12.49 9.77
C ILE A 222 15.38 11.78 9.42
N LYS A 223 14.52 12.48 8.68
CA LYS A 223 13.18 11.97 8.34
C LYS A 223 13.09 11.68 6.86
N GLY A 224 12.68 10.45 6.53
CA GLY A 224 12.09 10.13 5.24
C GLY A 224 10.58 10.21 5.36
N PHE A 225 9.93 10.96 4.47
CA PHE A 225 8.46 11.00 4.40
C PHE A 225 7.94 9.95 3.44
N ILE A 226 6.83 9.30 3.79
CA ILE A 226 6.17 8.29 2.95
C ILE A 226 4.72 8.75 2.73
N PRO A 227 4.50 9.79 1.91
CA PRO A 227 3.16 10.23 1.55
C PRO A 227 2.37 9.12 0.85
N THR A 228 1.07 9.07 1.09
CA THR A 228 0.15 8.25 0.29
C THR A 228 -0.08 8.88 -1.08
N GLU A 229 -0.71 8.13 -2.01
CA GLU A 229 -1.06 8.63 -3.34
C GLU A 229 -1.91 9.91 -3.27
N PHE A 230 -2.74 10.07 -2.24
CA PHE A 230 -3.55 11.27 -2.01
C PHE A 230 -2.76 12.45 -1.46
N ASP A 231 -1.82 12.21 -0.55
CA ASP A 231 -0.92 13.25 -0.06
C ASP A 231 -0.08 13.81 -1.23
N LEU A 232 0.45 12.91 -2.08
CA LEU A 232 1.19 13.26 -3.29
C LEU A 232 0.33 14.11 -4.25
N ALA A 233 -0.90 13.68 -4.53
CA ALA A 233 -1.82 14.42 -5.39
C ALA A 233 -2.12 15.82 -4.84
N CYS A 234 -2.31 15.96 -3.52
CA CYS A 234 -2.51 17.26 -2.87
C CYS A 234 -1.28 18.15 -3.01
N LEU A 235 -0.07 17.59 -2.85
CA LEU A 235 1.18 18.32 -2.98
C LEU A 235 1.41 18.81 -4.42
N CYS A 236 1.13 17.97 -5.43
CA CYS A 236 1.23 18.36 -6.85
C CYS A 236 0.30 19.54 -7.22
N GLN A 237 -0.76 19.76 -6.42
CA GLN A 237 -1.73 20.83 -6.63
C GLN A 237 -1.52 22.03 -5.69
N ALA A 238 -0.57 21.94 -4.75
CA ALA A 238 -0.25 23.01 -3.82
C ALA A 238 0.45 24.17 -4.55
N LYS A 239 0.14 25.40 -4.17
CA LYS A 239 0.69 26.63 -4.79
C LYS A 239 1.50 27.50 -3.84
N ASP A 240 1.49 27.16 -2.56
CA ASP A 240 2.10 27.96 -1.51
C ASP A 240 2.54 27.09 -0.32
N GLU A 241 3.46 27.64 0.46
CA GLU A 241 4.01 27.01 1.67
C GLU A 241 2.93 26.69 2.71
N LYS A 242 1.92 27.55 2.85
CA LYS A 242 0.84 27.37 3.81
C LYS A 242 0.05 26.09 3.52
N THR A 243 -0.18 25.80 2.25
CA THR A 243 -0.86 24.60 1.79
C THR A 243 0.00 23.36 1.98
N VAL A 244 1.29 23.43 1.63
CA VAL A 244 2.23 22.33 1.88
C VAL A 244 2.28 22.00 3.37
N LYS A 245 2.35 23.02 4.23
CA LYS A 245 2.28 22.86 5.69
C LYS A 245 1.00 22.18 6.14
N GLU A 246 -0.15 22.60 5.59
CA GLU A 246 -1.43 21.98 5.92
C GLU A 246 -1.44 20.49 5.54
N ILE A 247 -0.92 20.11 4.38
CA ILE A 247 -0.84 18.70 3.98
C ILE A 247 0.08 17.91 4.92
N PHE A 248 1.26 18.47 5.25
CA PHE A 248 2.23 17.84 6.15
C PHE A 248 1.72 17.70 7.59
N ASP A 249 0.81 18.57 8.03
CA ASP A 249 0.13 18.46 9.33
C ASP A 249 -0.78 17.21 9.40
N TYR A 250 -1.13 16.58 8.28
CA TYR A 250 -2.10 15.45 8.23
C TYR A 250 -1.59 14.19 7.51
N MET A 251 -0.47 14.26 6.79
CA MET A 251 0.13 13.13 6.08
C MET A 251 0.39 11.92 6.98
N GLY A 252 0.26 10.70 6.44
CA GLY A 252 0.13 9.48 7.26
C GLY A 252 1.41 8.82 7.79
N CYS A 253 2.62 9.18 7.33
CA CYS A 253 3.84 8.45 7.75
C CYS A 253 5.16 9.22 7.54
N SER A 254 6.02 9.16 8.56
CA SER A 254 7.45 9.49 8.45
C SER A 254 8.27 8.41 9.14
N MET A 255 9.37 8.00 8.52
CA MET A 255 10.35 7.10 9.12
C MET A 255 11.53 7.94 9.63
N SER A 256 11.77 7.89 10.95
CA SER A 256 13.03 8.35 11.54
C SER A 256 14.02 7.19 11.51
N SER A 257 14.97 7.24 10.61
CA SER A 257 16.10 6.31 10.57
C SER A 257 17.20 7.02 9.82
N GLY A 258 18.45 6.90 10.29
CA GLY A 258 19.62 7.50 9.62
C GLY A 258 19.65 7.27 8.11
N VAL A 259 20.50 8.01 7.39
CA VAL A 259 20.51 7.98 5.92
C VAL A 259 20.75 6.55 5.43
N LYS A 260 19.71 5.91 4.91
CA LYS A 260 19.81 4.59 4.28
C LYS A 260 20.60 4.70 2.99
N GLU A 261 21.30 3.62 2.65
CA GLU A 261 22.02 3.52 1.38
C GLU A 261 21.10 3.84 0.19
N GLY A 262 21.60 4.66 -0.74
CA GLY A 262 20.86 5.13 -1.91
C GLY A 262 19.94 6.33 -1.68
N LYS A 263 19.85 6.90 -0.47
CA LYS A 263 19.08 8.11 -0.19
C LYS A 263 19.93 9.38 -0.27
N ILE A 264 19.33 10.47 -0.75
CA ILE A 264 19.91 11.81 -0.80
C ILE A 264 19.44 12.59 0.43
N LEU A 265 20.38 13.02 1.28
CA LEU A 265 20.07 13.89 2.42
C LEU A 265 20.03 15.36 2.01
N LEU A 266 18.91 16.01 2.29
CA LEU A 266 18.70 17.43 2.08
C LEU A 266 18.87 18.21 3.39
N PHE A 267 19.59 19.33 3.31
CA PHE A 267 19.83 20.25 4.42
C PHE A 267 19.04 21.55 4.26
N PRO A 268 18.54 22.15 5.35
CA PRO A 268 17.97 23.48 5.32
C PRO A 268 18.97 24.52 4.83
N GLU A 269 18.46 25.68 4.39
CA GLU A 269 19.32 26.76 3.95
C GLU A 269 20.34 27.16 5.02
N GLY A 270 21.59 27.32 4.59
CA GLY A 270 22.70 27.63 5.47
C GLY A 270 23.10 26.48 6.39
N TRP A 271 22.55 25.28 6.28
CA TRP A 271 23.02 24.08 6.97
C TRP A 271 23.73 23.13 6.00
N SER A 272 24.72 22.43 6.52
CA SER A 272 25.41 21.33 5.84
C SER A 272 25.88 20.32 6.90
N LYS A 273 26.42 19.20 6.44
CA LYS A 273 27.05 18.23 7.33
C LYS A 273 28.21 18.87 8.10
N GLU A 274 29.07 19.61 7.40
CA GLU A 274 30.24 20.29 7.96
C GLU A 274 29.80 21.29 9.04
N LYS A 275 28.81 22.13 8.73
CA LYS A 275 28.29 23.10 9.69
C LYS A 275 27.68 22.45 10.92
N TYR A 276 27.00 21.31 10.76
CA TYR A 276 26.51 20.53 11.90
C TYR A 276 27.68 20.09 12.79
N TYR A 277 28.73 19.48 12.25
CA TYR A 277 29.89 19.08 13.04
C TYR A 277 30.64 20.26 13.69
N GLU A 278 30.72 21.40 13.02
CA GLU A 278 31.29 22.64 13.58
C GLU A 278 30.49 23.17 14.77
N SER A 279 29.17 22.94 14.78
CA SER A 279 28.30 23.38 15.87
C SER A 279 28.36 22.50 17.13
N LEU A 280 29.02 21.33 17.05
CA LEU A 280 29.15 20.41 18.17
C LEU A 280 30.30 20.79 19.10
N THR A 281 30.05 20.74 20.41
CA THR A 281 31.12 20.86 21.41
C THR A 281 31.97 19.59 21.46
N GLU A 282 33.17 19.67 22.04
CA GLU A 282 34.01 18.47 22.27
C GLU A 282 33.30 17.39 23.09
N LYS A 283 32.44 17.80 24.03
CA LYS A 283 31.61 16.87 24.80
C LYS A 283 30.58 16.16 23.92
N ASP A 284 29.96 16.88 22.98
CA ASP A 284 28.98 16.29 22.07
C ASP A 284 29.65 15.29 21.11
N LYS A 285 30.85 15.63 20.62
CA LYS A 285 31.68 14.72 19.81
C LYS A 285 32.04 13.44 20.56
N GLN A 286 32.39 13.55 21.85
CA GLN A 286 32.64 12.39 22.71
C GLN A 286 31.39 11.50 22.86
N ILE A 287 30.22 12.10 23.10
CA ILE A 287 28.94 11.36 23.19
C ILE A 287 28.66 10.59 21.90
N LEU A 288 28.89 11.20 20.74
CA LEU A 288 28.71 10.56 19.44
C LEU A 288 29.66 9.38 19.22
N GLU A 289 30.92 9.54 19.60
CA GLU A 289 31.94 8.50 19.46
C GLU A 289 31.66 7.30 20.39
N GLU A 290 31.27 7.56 21.63
CA GLU A 290 30.85 6.50 22.58
C GLU A 290 29.64 5.71 22.05
N ASP A 291 28.67 6.41 21.46
CA ASP A 291 27.49 5.75 20.89
C ASP A 291 27.83 4.95 19.63
N ARG A 292 28.73 5.45 18.77
CA ARG A 292 29.27 4.68 17.64
C ARG A 292 29.85 3.36 18.13
N LEU A 293 30.79 3.42 19.07
CA LEU A 293 31.46 2.23 19.62
C LEU A 293 30.45 1.27 20.27
N ARG A 294 29.41 1.80 20.92
CA ARG A 294 28.31 0.98 21.47
C ARG A 294 27.54 0.24 20.37
N LEU A 295 27.17 0.93 19.29
CA LEU A 295 26.41 0.35 18.19
C LEU A 295 27.22 -0.66 17.39
N GLU A 296 28.52 -0.41 17.19
CA GLU A 296 29.44 -1.38 16.58
C GLU A 296 29.52 -2.68 17.36
N ARG A 297 29.62 -2.59 18.70
CA ARG A 297 29.57 -3.77 19.57
C ARG A 297 28.25 -4.52 19.48
N LEU A 298 27.12 -3.81 19.40
CA LEU A 298 25.79 -4.44 19.33
C LEU A 298 25.52 -5.10 17.97
N HIS A 299 26.02 -4.53 16.88
CA HIS A 299 25.71 -4.98 15.52
C HIS A 299 26.83 -5.80 14.86
N GLY A 300 28.01 -5.90 15.48
CA GLY A 300 29.13 -6.71 14.98
C GLY A 300 29.69 -6.21 13.65
N ARG A 301 29.51 -4.93 13.33
CA ARG A 301 30.01 -4.27 12.11
C ARG A 301 30.35 -2.82 12.41
N GLU A 302 31.31 -2.28 11.66
CA GLU A 302 31.64 -0.86 11.71
C GLU A 302 30.40 -0.04 11.36
N ILE A 303 30.16 1.03 12.11
CA ILE A 303 29.10 1.96 11.77
C ILE A 303 29.66 3.35 11.53
N ASN A 304 29.34 3.88 10.36
CA ASN A 304 29.77 5.20 9.95
C ASN A 304 28.93 6.27 10.67
N ILE A 305 29.58 7.10 11.49
CA ILE A 305 28.95 8.24 12.22
C ILE A 305 28.38 9.29 11.27
N SER A 306 28.78 9.27 9.99
CA SER A 306 28.39 10.32 9.05
C SER A 306 26.88 10.58 8.97
N PHE A 307 26.04 9.62 9.36
CA PHE A 307 24.59 9.75 9.36
C PHE A 307 23.87 9.01 10.50
N PHE A 308 24.53 8.87 11.66
CA PHE A 308 23.84 8.56 12.91
C PHE A 308 23.20 9.81 13.53
#